data_AF-L8FR29-F1
#
_entry.id   AF-L8FR29-F1
#
_cell.length_a   1.000
_cell.length_b   1.000
_cell.length_c   1.000
_cell.angle_alpha   90.00
_cell.angle_beta   90.00
_cell.angle_gamma   90.00
#
_symmetry.space_group_name_H-M   'P 1'
#
loop_
_entity.id
_entity.type
_entity.pdbx_description
1 polymer ?
#
loop_
_entity_poly.entity_id
_entity_poly.type
_entity_poly.pdbx_seq_one_letter_code
_entity_poly.pdbx_strand_id
1 'polypeptide(L)'
;MPHHRLHHRSFQIVLDFDGTITTKDTIEALAQSAVALQYPSLSPSQFSQTPPAEIWSNCKSQYLADLSAHYEKENQEPSDGGVVTGPGGLEKEQRSLDALKDVEWASVKRVGESGIFEGLSKESLREKGRAATAGDPQDGNDGAVVVREGFPEFVTWMGQIEAQWGIVSVNWSRAWVRGVLDAALGEEGWVSSQIDLCNLTTNDINHSTGMIEGWRLDRLSAKRTHLLTTADKLLAQDKMMLYCFDIGFSSPEPLTVYIGDSPTDLSPLLNADIGIIMNSTSSTPGSLNGLIDRCGYRVLPVSEYKELYRKGENEKVGILLSVNNFTEIIDSGMLQDEEWDPTAAKKAWKKAGSEG
;
A
#
# COMPACT_ATOMS: atom_id res chain seq x y z
N MET A 1 -40.10 19.50 10.48
CA MET A 1 -39.63 19.27 9.10
C MET A 1 -38.75 18.04 9.13
N PRO A 2 -39.09 16.94 8.45
CA PRO A 2 -38.19 15.80 8.39
C PRO A 2 -37.02 16.17 7.49
N HIS A 3 -35.81 16.17 8.05
CA HIS A 3 -34.60 16.23 7.25
C HIS A 3 -34.56 14.96 6.41
N HIS A 4 -34.89 15.07 5.13
CA HIS A 4 -34.50 14.06 4.14
C HIS A 4 -32.97 14.02 4.16
N ARG A 5 -32.38 13.08 4.91
CA ARG A 5 -31.03 12.61 4.59
C ARG A 5 -31.18 11.88 3.26
N LEU A 6 -30.81 12.54 2.17
CA LEU A 6 -30.50 11.82 0.94
C LEU A 6 -29.51 10.72 1.33
N HIS A 7 -29.77 9.49 0.92
CA HIS A 7 -28.89 8.35 1.21
C HIS A 7 -27.58 8.55 0.43
N HIS A 8 -26.65 9.33 0.98
CA HIS A 8 -25.31 9.43 0.41
C HIS A 8 -24.66 8.06 0.44
N ARG A 9 -24.02 7.71 -0.68
CA ARG A 9 -23.26 6.48 -0.83
C ARG A 9 -22.06 6.53 0.11
N SER A 10 -21.91 5.51 0.95
CA SER A 10 -20.76 5.39 1.86
C SER A 10 -19.55 4.80 1.14
N PHE A 11 -18.35 5.15 1.61
CA PHE A 11 -17.09 4.66 1.06
C PHE A 11 -16.20 4.05 2.13
N GLN A 12 -15.47 3.01 1.72
CA GLN A 12 -14.47 2.33 2.51
C GLN A 12 -13.16 2.31 1.71
N ILE A 13 -12.21 3.13 2.12
CA ILE A 13 -11.01 3.48 1.35
C ILE A 13 -9.77 2.87 2.03
N VAL A 14 -9.05 2.02 1.30
CA VAL A 14 -7.81 1.41 1.76
C VAL A 14 -6.65 1.96 0.95
N LEU A 15 -5.59 2.36 1.65
CA LEU A 15 -4.40 2.97 1.06
C LEU A 15 -3.19 2.08 1.33
N ASP A 16 -2.31 1.91 0.34
CA ASP A 16 -0.92 1.61 0.64
C ASP A 16 -0.21 2.84 1.23
N PHE A 17 0.98 2.64 1.78
CA PHE A 17 1.79 3.70 2.38
C PHE A 17 2.98 4.10 1.51
N ASP A 18 3.95 3.21 1.36
CA ASP A 18 5.18 3.44 0.63
C ASP A 18 4.88 3.58 -0.87
N GLY A 19 5.33 4.65 -1.52
CA GLY A 19 5.04 4.90 -2.95
C GLY A 19 3.61 5.40 -3.24
N THR A 20 2.69 5.26 -2.29
CA THR A 20 1.32 5.75 -2.38
C THR A 20 1.08 7.01 -1.55
N ILE A 21 1.09 6.92 -0.21
CA ILE A 21 1.01 8.08 0.69
C ILE A 21 2.32 8.86 0.69
N THR A 22 3.45 8.15 0.69
CA THR A 22 4.77 8.76 0.47
C THR A 22 5.12 8.67 -1.01
N THR A 23 5.95 9.59 -1.50
CA THR A 23 6.34 9.60 -2.92
C THR A 23 7.28 8.44 -3.29
N LYS A 24 7.90 7.81 -2.29
CA LYS A 24 8.91 6.75 -2.43
C LYS A 24 8.82 5.77 -1.25
N ASP A 25 9.47 4.62 -1.43
CA ASP A 25 9.73 3.65 -0.36
C ASP A 25 10.50 4.29 0.82
N THR A 26 10.06 4.00 2.05
CA THR A 26 10.63 4.54 3.28
C THR A 26 11.42 3.52 4.11
N ILE A 27 11.61 2.29 3.63
CA ILE A 27 12.35 1.24 4.34
C ILE A 27 13.83 1.62 4.51
N GLU A 28 14.43 2.22 3.48
CA GLU A 28 15.81 2.74 3.57
C GLU A 28 15.91 3.84 4.64
N ALA A 29 14.95 4.77 4.68
CA ALA A 29 14.93 5.84 5.68
C ALA A 29 14.69 5.30 7.11
N LEU A 30 13.88 4.25 7.25
CA LEU A 30 13.66 3.53 8.50
C LEU A 30 14.97 2.87 8.99
N ALA A 31 15.67 2.14 8.11
CA ALA A 31 16.95 1.52 8.43
C ALA A 31 18.01 2.56 8.83
N GLN A 32 18.14 3.67 8.08
CA GLN A 32 19.07 4.75 8.42
C GLN A 32 18.72 5.42 9.76
N SER A 33 17.43 5.56 10.06
CA SER A 33 16.95 6.08 11.34
C SER A 33 17.28 5.16 12.51
N ALA A 34 17.25 3.85 12.30
CA ALA A 34 17.70 2.87 13.28
C ALA A 34 19.20 3.01 13.59
N VAL A 35 20.03 3.18 12.56
CA VAL A 35 21.47 3.47 12.74
C VAL A 35 21.67 4.77 13.53
N ALA A 36 20.93 5.83 13.17
CA ALA A 36 21.03 7.12 13.86
C ALA A 36 20.62 7.05 15.35
N LEU A 37 19.69 6.17 15.72
CA LEU A 37 19.30 5.95 17.12
C LEU A 37 20.37 5.23 17.93
N GLN A 38 21.09 4.29 17.30
CA GLN A 38 22.18 3.56 17.96
C GLN A 38 23.47 4.39 18.06
N TYR A 39 23.69 5.30 17.11
CA TYR A 39 24.90 6.14 17.02
C TYR A 39 24.57 7.64 16.96
N PRO A 40 23.98 8.22 18.02
CA PRO A 40 23.49 9.60 18.02
C PRO A 40 24.60 10.66 17.89
N SER A 41 25.86 10.29 18.13
CA SER A 41 27.03 11.18 18.02
C SER A 41 27.60 11.29 16.60
N LEU A 42 27.13 10.45 15.66
CA LEU A 42 27.61 10.45 14.28
C LEU A 42 26.75 11.35 13.40
N SER A 43 27.39 12.02 12.45
CA SER A 43 26.68 12.73 11.37
C SER A 43 26.16 11.74 10.31
N PRO A 44 25.15 12.13 9.50
CA PRO A 44 24.64 11.29 8.41
C PRO A 44 25.72 10.77 7.46
N SER A 45 26.72 11.60 7.13
CA SER A 45 27.87 11.21 6.29
C SER A 45 28.77 10.14 6.88
N GLN A 46 28.69 9.91 8.20
CA GLN A 46 29.48 8.91 8.91
C GLN A 46 28.70 7.62 9.17
N PHE A 47 27.37 7.61 8.99
CA PHE A 47 26.55 6.42 9.22
C PHE A 47 26.97 5.26 8.33
N SER A 48 27.37 5.52 7.09
CA SER A 48 27.82 4.49 6.14
C SER A 48 29.07 3.72 6.58
N GLN A 49 29.80 4.21 7.60
CA GLN A 49 30.99 3.57 8.17
C GLN A 49 30.68 2.74 9.42
N THR A 50 29.43 2.71 9.85
CA THR A 50 29.01 1.96 11.04
C THR A 50 28.77 0.48 10.70
N PRO A 51 29.01 -0.45 11.65
CA PRO A 51 28.71 -1.86 11.42
C PRO A 51 27.25 -2.12 11.02
N PRO A 52 26.22 -1.48 11.61
CA PRO A 52 24.84 -1.69 11.15
C PRO A 52 24.55 -1.20 9.74
N ALA A 53 25.20 -0.14 9.26
CA ALA A 53 25.06 0.30 7.87
C ALA A 53 25.70 -0.68 6.87
N GLU A 54 26.84 -1.28 7.22
CA GLU A 54 27.44 -2.35 6.43
C GLU A 54 26.51 -3.58 6.39
N ILE A 55 25.96 -3.97 7.55
CA ILE A 55 25.01 -5.08 7.62
C ILE A 55 23.76 -4.80 6.79
N TRP A 56 23.21 -3.58 6.86
CA TRP A 56 22.08 -3.14 6.03
C TRP A 56 22.40 -3.27 4.53
N SER A 57 23.56 -2.76 4.10
CA SER A 57 24.02 -2.86 2.72
C SER A 57 24.14 -4.32 2.26
N ASN A 58 24.62 -5.20 3.14
CA ASN A 58 24.71 -6.64 2.87
C ASN A 58 23.33 -7.29 2.75
N CYS A 59 22.38 -6.97 3.64
CA CYS A 59 21.00 -7.45 3.56
C CYS A 59 20.34 -7.03 2.24
N LYS A 60 20.47 -5.75 1.87
CA LYS A 60 19.95 -5.20 0.61
C LYS A 60 20.56 -5.88 -0.61
N SER A 61 21.87 -6.07 -0.63
CA SER A 61 22.58 -6.73 -1.73
C SER A 61 22.13 -8.18 -1.92
N GLN A 62 21.93 -8.92 -0.82
CA GLN A 62 21.43 -10.30 -0.88
C GLN A 62 19.98 -10.37 -1.36
N TYR A 63 19.12 -9.45 -0.92
CA TYR A 63 17.74 -9.37 -1.43
C TYR A 63 17.71 -9.15 -2.95
N LEU A 64 18.51 -8.21 -3.46
CA LEU A 64 18.58 -7.95 -4.90
C LEU A 64 19.11 -9.17 -5.68
N ALA A 65 20.05 -9.93 -5.11
CA ALA A 65 20.54 -11.16 -5.71
C ALA A 65 19.45 -12.26 -5.76
N ASP A 66 18.70 -12.45 -4.66
CA ASP A 66 17.60 -13.42 -4.60
C ASP A 66 16.48 -13.06 -5.59
N LEU A 67 16.13 -11.77 -5.68
CA LEU A 67 15.13 -11.26 -6.60
C LEU A 67 15.56 -11.45 -8.06
N SER A 68 16.83 -11.16 -8.39
CA SER A 68 17.39 -11.42 -9.73
C SER A 68 17.32 -12.91 -10.08
N ALA A 69 17.76 -13.78 -9.15
CA ALA A 69 17.74 -15.23 -9.36
C ALA A 69 16.31 -15.77 -9.55
N HIS A 70 15.33 -15.21 -8.84
CA HIS A 70 13.92 -15.54 -9.01
C HIS A 70 13.44 -15.22 -10.43
N TYR A 71 13.62 -13.98 -10.89
CA TYR A 71 13.17 -13.58 -12.22
C TYR A 71 13.95 -14.27 -13.35
N GLU A 72 15.24 -14.56 -13.17
CA GLU A 72 16.02 -15.36 -14.11
C GLU A 72 15.43 -16.77 -14.27
N LYS A 73 15.02 -17.39 -13.15
CA LYS A 73 14.36 -18.70 -13.16
C LYS A 73 13.00 -18.65 -13.86
N GLU A 74 12.15 -17.69 -13.51
CA GLU A 74 10.83 -17.53 -14.16
C GLU A 74 10.94 -17.31 -15.67
N ASN A 75 11.90 -16.50 -16.12
CA ASN A 75 12.13 -16.26 -17.55
C ASN A 75 12.64 -17.49 -18.31
N GLN A 76 13.20 -18.48 -17.62
CA GLN A 76 13.69 -19.73 -18.22
C GLN A 76 12.61 -20.83 -18.27
N GLU A 77 11.49 -20.69 -17.56
CA GLU A 77 10.41 -21.66 -17.62
C GLU A 77 9.74 -21.61 -19.01
N PRO A 78 9.53 -22.75 -19.68
CA PRO A 78 8.96 -22.77 -21.02
C PRO A 78 7.56 -22.15 -21.00
N SER A 79 7.40 -21.01 -21.69
CA SER A 79 6.09 -20.41 -21.87
C SER A 79 5.30 -21.28 -22.85
N ASP A 80 4.20 -21.88 -22.42
CA ASP A 80 3.17 -22.35 -23.35
C ASP A 80 2.75 -21.11 -24.17
N GLY A 81 3.17 -21.06 -25.44
CA GLY A 81 3.41 -19.85 -26.24
C GLY A 81 2.22 -18.96 -26.60
N GLY A 82 1.17 -18.90 -25.77
CA GLY A 82 0.11 -17.90 -25.83
C GLY A 82 0.30 -16.84 -24.74
N VAL A 83 0.14 -15.56 -25.10
CA VAL A 83 -0.09 -14.51 -24.11
C VAL A 83 -1.45 -14.80 -23.48
N VAL A 84 -1.45 -15.35 -22.25
CA VAL A 84 -2.68 -15.58 -21.50
C VAL A 84 -3.09 -14.26 -20.86
N THR A 85 -4.12 -13.61 -21.40
CA THR A 85 -4.71 -12.37 -20.87
C THR A 85 -6.00 -12.67 -20.11
N GLY A 86 -6.53 -11.70 -19.36
CA GLY A 86 -7.79 -11.84 -18.63
C GLY A 86 -7.62 -12.69 -17.36
N PRO A 87 -8.67 -13.42 -16.90
CA PRO A 87 -8.63 -14.16 -15.64
C PRO A 87 -7.48 -15.18 -15.54
N GLY A 88 -7.18 -15.91 -16.61
CA GLY A 88 -6.06 -16.86 -16.63
C GLY A 88 -4.68 -16.17 -16.57
N GLY A 89 -4.56 -14.97 -17.14
CA GLY A 89 -3.37 -14.13 -17.03
C GLY A 89 -3.19 -13.63 -15.60
N LEU A 90 -4.29 -13.16 -14.99
CA LEU A 90 -4.32 -12.76 -13.59
C LEU A 90 -3.90 -13.90 -12.65
N GLU A 91 -4.45 -15.10 -12.81
CA GLU A 91 -4.08 -16.25 -11.98
C GLU A 91 -2.60 -16.65 -12.16
N LYS A 92 -2.03 -16.44 -13.35
CA LYS A 92 -0.62 -16.68 -13.61
C LYS A 92 0.26 -15.64 -12.90
N GLU A 93 -0.03 -14.36 -13.08
CA GLU A 93 0.74 -13.28 -12.43
C GLU A 93 0.59 -13.33 -10.91
N GLN A 94 -0.59 -13.65 -10.40
CA GLN A 94 -0.81 -13.88 -8.97
C GLN A 94 0.10 -14.99 -8.43
N ARG A 95 0.21 -16.11 -9.15
CA ARG A 95 1.09 -17.22 -8.75
C ARG A 95 2.57 -16.84 -8.80
N SER A 96 2.98 -16.06 -9.79
CA SER A 96 4.35 -15.51 -9.88
C SER A 96 4.65 -14.62 -8.68
N LEU A 97 3.74 -13.70 -8.33
CA LEU A 97 3.89 -12.85 -7.15
C LEU A 97 3.86 -13.64 -5.84
N ASP A 98 3.03 -14.69 -5.75
CA ASP A 98 3.00 -15.56 -4.58
C ASP A 98 4.30 -16.38 -4.46
N ALA A 99 4.96 -16.70 -5.57
CA ALA A 99 6.25 -17.39 -5.58
C ALA A 99 7.41 -16.51 -5.07
N LEU A 100 7.24 -15.19 -5.03
CA LEU A 100 8.19 -14.27 -4.37
C LEU A 100 8.14 -14.37 -2.85
N LYS A 101 7.14 -15.05 -2.26
CA LYS A 101 6.98 -15.11 -0.79
C LYS A 101 8.23 -15.58 -0.07
N ASP A 102 8.93 -16.58 -0.60
CA ASP A 102 10.16 -17.10 0.01
C ASP A 102 11.31 -16.09 -0.08
N VAL A 103 11.40 -15.33 -1.18
CA VAL A 103 12.38 -14.26 -1.38
C VAL A 103 12.13 -13.11 -0.40
N GLU A 104 10.89 -12.65 -0.30
CA GLU A 104 10.49 -11.58 0.61
C GLU A 104 10.69 -12.00 2.07
N TRP A 105 10.32 -13.23 2.41
CA TRP A 105 10.53 -13.77 3.76
C TRP A 105 12.02 -13.88 4.11
N ALA A 106 12.87 -14.34 3.19
CA ALA A 106 14.30 -14.40 3.41
C ALA A 106 14.91 -13.01 3.65
N SER A 107 14.45 -11.99 2.92
CA SER A 107 14.84 -10.59 3.14
C SER A 107 14.49 -10.12 4.55
N VAL A 108 13.22 -10.26 4.93
CA VAL A 108 12.71 -9.85 6.24
C VAL A 108 13.41 -10.59 7.39
N LYS A 109 13.64 -11.91 7.22
CA LYS A 109 14.36 -12.73 8.20
C LYS A 109 15.80 -12.27 8.38
N ARG A 110 16.53 -12.01 7.29
CA ARG A 110 17.92 -11.51 7.36
C ARG A 110 18.02 -10.19 8.10
N VAL A 111 17.11 -9.26 7.79
CA VAL A 111 17.09 -7.95 8.46
C VAL A 111 16.74 -8.12 9.94
N GLY A 112 15.77 -8.97 10.29
CA GLY A 112 15.46 -9.26 11.70
C GLY A 112 16.65 -9.87 12.45
N GLU A 113 17.29 -10.90 11.88
CA GLU A 113 18.42 -11.61 12.48
C GLU A 113 19.70 -10.77 12.57
N SER A 114 19.78 -9.67 11.82
CA SER A 114 20.91 -8.74 11.85
C SER A 114 21.04 -7.93 13.14
N GLY A 115 19.95 -7.79 13.90
CA GLY A 115 19.89 -6.93 15.08
C GLY A 115 19.88 -5.42 14.78
N ILE A 116 19.73 -4.98 13.51
CA ILE A 116 19.67 -3.55 13.15
C ILE A 116 18.58 -2.80 13.94
N PHE A 117 17.50 -3.48 14.31
CA PHE A 117 16.40 -2.87 15.06
C PHE A 117 16.33 -3.29 16.55
N GLU A 118 17.30 -4.07 17.03
CA GLU A 118 17.31 -4.54 18.41
C GLU A 118 17.43 -3.37 19.39
N GLY A 119 16.61 -3.38 20.45
CA GLY A 119 16.62 -2.33 21.48
C GLY A 119 15.98 -1.01 21.07
N LEU A 120 15.41 -0.89 19.86
CA LEU A 120 14.74 0.34 19.42
C LEU A 120 13.28 0.38 19.91
N SER A 121 12.95 1.40 20.70
CA SER A 121 11.59 1.53 21.24
C SER A 121 10.60 1.99 20.17
N LYS A 122 9.32 1.62 20.31
CA LYS A 122 8.25 2.10 19.42
C LYS A 122 8.16 3.64 19.43
N GLU A 123 8.36 4.25 20.59
CA GLU A 123 8.33 5.71 20.71
C GLU A 123 9.47 6.36 19.93
N SER A 124 10.69 5.83 20.04
CA SER A 124 11.85 6.33 19.30
C SER A 124 11.67 6.20 17.78
N LEU A 125 11.11 5.08 17.31
CA LEU A 125 10.81 4.86 15.89
C LEU A 125 9.72 5.82 15.39
N ARG A 126 8.68 6.07 16.21
CA ARG A 126 7.63 7.05 15.90
C ARG A 126 8.18 8.46 15.82
N GLU A 127 9.05 8.86 16.75
CA GLU A 127 9.70 10.17 16.71
C GLU A 127 10.60 10.33 15.48
N LYS A 128 11.36 9.28 15.11
CA LYS A 128 12.15 9.29 13.88
C LYS A 128 11.27 9.38 12.63
N GLY A 129 10.14 8.70 12.60
CA GLY A 129 9.16 8.83 11.51
C GLY A 129 8.64 10.26 11.35
N ARG A 130 8.32 10.94 12.48
CA ARG A 130 7.96 12.37 12.46
C ARG A 130 9.09 13.21 11.89
N ALA A 131 10.29 13.09 12.46
CA ALA A 131 11.44 13.88 12.08
C ALA A 131 11.87 13.65 10.62
N ALA A 132 11.65 12.46 10.05
CA ALA A 132 12.04 12.15 8.68
C ALA A 132 11.26 12.96 7.62
N THR A 133 10.10 13.51 7.99
CA THR A 133 9.31 14.40 7.12
C THR A 133 9.73 15.87 7.22
N ALA A 134 10.38 16.25 8.32
CA ALA A 134 10.93 17.58 8.49
C ALA A 134 12.21 17.69 7.66
N GLY A 135 12.11 18.26 6.46
CA GLY A 135 13.28 18.67 5.68
C GLY A 135 14.14 19.67 6.46
N ASP A 136 15.37 19.90 6.01
CA ASP A 136 16.19 21.00 6.54
C ASP A 136 15.83 22.29 5.78
N PRO A 137 15.18 23.28 6.45
CA PRO A 137 14.79 24.52 5.79
C PRO A 137 16.00 25.34 5.30
N GLN A 138 17.21 25.09 5.82
CA GLN A 138 18.41 25.83 5.46
C GLN A 138 19.11 25.30 4.20
N ASP A 139 18.98 24.01 3.92
CA ASP A 139 19.68 23.36 2.79
C ASP A 139 18.78 23.13 1.56
N GLY A 140 17.49 23.49 1.65
CA GLY A 140 16.52 23.33 0.54
C GLY A 140 16.31 21.89 0.12
N ASN A 141 16.71 20.93 0.97
CA ASN A 141 16.57 19.51 0.73
C ASN A 141 15.26 19.03 1.37
N ASP A 142 14.46 18.30 0.60
CA ASP A 142 13.29 17.62 1.12
C ASP A 142 13.68 16.70 2.29
N GLY A 143 12.74 16.46 3.20
CA GLY A 143 12.91 15.44 4.23
C GLY A 143 13.23 14.07 3.62
N ALA A 144 13.88 13.20 4.40
CA ALA A 144 14.17 11.83 3.97
C ALA A 144 12.89 11.06 3.55
N VAL A 145 11.73 11.49 4.04
CA VAL A 145 10.41 11.03 3.63
C VAL A 145 9.58 12.21 3.15
N VAL A 146 9.12 12.13 1.90
CA VAL A 146 8.23 13.13 1.30
C VAL A 146 6.82 12.56 1.22
N VAL A 147 5.89 13.21 1.92
CA VAL A 147 4.45 12.94 1.82
C VAL A 147 3.96 13.43 0.47
N ARG A 148 3.15 12.61 -0.21
CA ARG A 148 2.62 12.92 -1.52
C ARG A 148 1.63 14.07 -1.44
N GLU A 149 1.69 14.94 -2.45
CA GLU A 149 0.82 16.09 -2.61
C GLU A 149 -0.67 15.71 -2.48
N GLY A 150 -1.43 16.57 -1.78
CA GLY A 150 -2.86 16.42 -1.59
C GLY A 150 -3.27 15.41 -0.52
N PHE A 151 -2.34 14.66 0.09
CA PHE A 151 -2.71 13.63 1.06
C PHE A 151 -3.45 14.19 2.30
N PRO A 152 -2.96 15.25 2.99
CA PRO A 152 -3.69 15.83 4.12
C PRO A 152 -5.07 16.39 3.75
N GLU A 153 -5.16 17.04 2.58
CA GLU A 153 -6.41 17.55 2.01
C GLU A 153 -7.38 16.40 1.73
N PHE A 154 -6.89 15.28 1.20
CA PHE A 154 -7.67 14.09 0.92
C PHE A 154 -8.19 13.42 2.19
N VAL A 155 -7.39 13.33 3.26
CA VAL A 155 -7.87 12.84 4.57
C VAL A 155 -8.96 13.74 5.14
N THR A 156 -8.79 15.06 5.04
CA THR A 156 -9.81 16.03 5.47
C THR A 156 -11.09 15.85 4.66
N TRP A 157 -10.97 15.69 3.34
CA TRP A 157 -12.07 15.48 2.44
C TRP A 157 -12.80 14.15 2.69
N MET A 158 -12.07 13.05 2.95
CA MET A 158 -12.67 11.76 3.36
C MET A 158 -13.52 11.93 4.63
N GLY A 159 -13.10 12.76 5.58
CA GLY A 159 -13.90 13.09 6.76
C GLY A 159 -15.19 13.86 6.43
N GLN A 160 -15.17 14.74 5.43
CA GLN A 160 -16.34 15.51 4.99
C GLN A 160 -17.40 14.63 4.29
N ILE A 161 -16.96 13.61 3.56
CA ILE A 161 -17.87 12.64 2.92
C ILE A 161 -18.20 11.45 3.82
N GLU A 162 -17.82 11.51 5.10
CA GLU A 162 -18.02 10.44 6.10
C GLU A 162 -17.46 9.07 5.64
N ALA A 163 -16.40 9.07 4.84
CA ALA A 163 -15.74 7.85 4.39
C ALA A 163 -14.94 7.20 5.52
N GLN A 164 -15.01 5.87 5.57
CA GLN A 164 -14.12 5.08 6.41
C GLN A 164 -12.84 4.84 5.64
N TRP A 165 -11.69 4.93 6.32
CA TRP A 165 -10.43 4.68 5.66
C TRP A 165 -9.38 4.04 6.57
N GLY A 166 -8.41 3.38 5.94
CA GLY A 166 -7.27 2.77 6.63
C GLY A 166 -6.11 2.46 5.70
N ILE A 167 -5.01 2.00 6.29
CA ILE A 167 -3.74 1.77 5.60
C ILE A 167 -3.34 0.31 5.72
N VAL A 168 -2.95 -0.30 4.60
CA VAL A 168 -2.42 -1.66 4.51
C VAL A 168 -1.07 -1.60 3.82
N SER A 169 0.02 -1.85 4.55
CA SER A 169 1.38 -1.65 4.04
C SER A 169 2.34 -2.76 4.44
N VAL A 170 3.25 -3.12 3.52
CA VAL A 170 4.33 -4.08 3.80
C VAL A 170 5.43 -3.51 4.70
N ASN A 171 5.37 -2.22 5.04
CA ASN A 171 6.36 -1.55 5.87
C ASN A 171 6.62 -2.32 7.17
N TRP A 172 7.88 -2.32 7.60
CA TRP A 172 8.35 -3.13 8.72
C TRP A 172 8.03 -2.55 10.09
N SER A 173 7.65 -1.29 10.19
CA SER A 173 7.42 -0.63 11.48
C SER A 173 6.12 0.17 11.50
N ARG A 174 5.13 -0.34 12.25
CA ARG A 174 3.90 0.39 12.55
C ARG A 174 4.18 1.75 13.19
N ALA A 175 5.14 1.79 14.11
CA ALA A 175 5.49 2.99 14.85
C ALA A 175 6.08 4.07 13.94
N TRP A 176 6.97 3.68 13.02
CA TRP A 176 7.53 4.57 12.00
C TRP A 176 6.45 5.17 11.10
N VAL A 177 5.60 4.32 10.50
CA VAL A 177 4.49 4.76 9.65
C VAL A 177 3.60 5.74 10.42
N ARG A 178 3.28 5.42 11.68
CA ARG A 178 2.50 6.33 12.52
C ARG A 178 3.19 7.68 12.73
N GLY A 179 4.52 7.68 12.92
CA GLY A 179 5.31 8.89 13.04
C GLY A 179 5.23 9.79 11.80
N VAL A 180 5.37 9.21 10.61
CA VAL A 180 5.25 9.95 9.35
C VAL A 180 3.85 10.57 9.23
N LEU A 181 2.81 9.79 9.52
CA LEU A 181 1.42 10.28 9.47
C LEU A 181 1.16 11.37 10.52
N ASP A 182 1.76 11.28 11.72
CA ASP A 182 1.60 12.31 12.75
C ASP A 182 2.07 13.68 12.25
N ALA A 183 3.20 13.70 11.55
CA ALA A 183 3.74 14.92 10.96
C ALA A 183 2.95 15.39 9.74
N ALA A 184 2.48 14.46 8.89
CA ALA A 184 1.70 14.77 7.69
C ALA A 184 0.34 15.41 8.00
N LEU A 185 -0.35 14.94 9.05
CA LEU A 185 -1.72 15.32 9.36
C LEU A 185 -1.84 16.34 10.52
N GLY A 186 -0.74 16.57 11.27
CA GLY A 186 -0.71 17.41 12.47
C GLY A 186 -1.48 16.80 13.66
N GLU A 187 -1.11 17.13 14.90
CA GLU A 187 -1.72 16.51 16.10
C GLU A 187 -3.24 16.71 16.23
N GLU A 188 -3.78 17.81 15.70
CA GLU A 188 -5.22 18.13 15.72
C GLU A 188 -6.02 17.49 14.56
N GLY A 189 -5.35 17.08 13.48
CA GLY A 189 -5.98 16.35 12.36
C GLY A 189 -6.34 14.89 12.72
N TRP A 190 -5.83 14.41 13.86
CA TRP A 190 -6.10 13.08 14.39
C TRP A 190 -7.25 13.09 15.39
N VAL A 191 -8.41 12.56 14.99
CA VAL A 191 -9.24 11.90 16.01
C VAL A 191 -8.55 10.56 16.31
N SER A 192 -7.70 10.52 17.34
CA SER A 192 -6.95 9.31 17.74
C SER A 192 -7.85 8.06 17.86
N SER A 193 -9.14 8.24 18.15
CA SER A 193 -10.12 7.15 18.24
C SER A 193 -10.55 6.53 16.90
N GLN A 194 -10.29 7.14 15.74
CA GLN A 194 -10.70 6.58 14.43
C GLN A 194 -9.68 5.60 13.85
N ILE A 195 -8.40 5.68 14.25
CA ILE A 195 -7.33 4.78 13.75
C ILE A 195 -6.73 3.91 14.86
N ASP A 196 -7.23 4.01 16.10
CA ASP A 196 -6.74 3.16 17.17
C ASP A 196 -7.17 1.70 16.99
N LEU A 197 -6.15 0.85 17.06
CA LEU A 197 -6.10 -0.62 16.94
C LEU A 197 -6.38 -1.25 15.57
N CYS A 198 -7.05 -0.59 14.61
CA CYS A 198 -7.64 -1.32 13.47
C CYS A 198 -7.38 -0.75 12.06
N ASN A 199 -7.20 0.56 11.87
CA ASN A 199 -7.16 1.14 10.51
C ASN A 199 -5.73 1.40 10.00
N LEU A 200 -4.75 0.76 10.62
CA LEU A 200 -3.38 0.70 10.13
C LEU A 200 -2.96 -0.76 10.27
N THR A 201 -2.54 -1.40 9.20
CA THR A 201 -2.12 -2.79 9.16
C THR A 201 -0.77 -2.86 8.47
N THR A 202 0.26 -3.10 9.25
CA THR A 202 1.67 -3.19 8.82
C THR A 202 2.34 -4.34 9.54
N ASN A 203 3.52 -4.74 9.08
CA ASN A 203 4.43 -5.47 9.95
C ASN A 203 4.89 -4.57 11.12
N ASP A 204 5.52 -5.17 12.13
CA ASP A 204 6.04 -4.43 13.28
C ASP A 204 7.40 -4.96 13.72
N ILE A 205 8.16 -4.15 14.42
CA ILE A 205 9.47 -4.53 14.96
C ILE A 205 9.30 -5.03 16.39
N ASN A 206 9.82 -6.21 16.69
CA ASN A 206 9.99 -6.65 18.06
C ASN A 206 11.14 -5.88 18.71
N HIS A 207 10.83 -5.01 19.67
CA HIS A 207 11.82 -4.20 20.38
C HIS A 207 12.95 -5.02 21.02
N SER A 208 12.63 -6.19 21.61
CA SER A 208 13.62 -6.99 22.36
C SER A 208 14.56 -7.79 21.47
N THR A 209 14.15 -8.13 20.25
CA THR A 209 14.92 -9.02 19.37
C THR A 209 15.32 -8.38 18.05
N GLY A 210 14.75 -7.23 17.68
CA GLY A 210 14.91 -6.62 16.36
C GLY A 210 14.17 -7.35 15.23
N MET A 211 13.53 -8.49 15.50
CA MET A 211 12.83 -9.28 14.50
C MET A 211 11.61 -8.55 13.95
N ILE A 212 11.40 -8.64 12.63
CA ILE A 212 10.17 -8.17 12.01
C ILE A 212 9.07 -9.21 12.25
N GLU A 213 8.03 -8.78 12.94
CA GLU A 213 6.84 -9.55 13.27
C GLU A 213 5.69 -9.19 12.32
N GLY A 214 4.89 -10.20 12.01
CA GLY A 214 3.64 -10.00 11.29
C GLY A 214 2.59 -9.23 12.11
N TRP A 215 1.55 -8.77 11.41
CA TRP A 215 0.36 -8.17 12.01
C TRP A 215 -0.57 -9.24 12.59
N ARG A 216 -1.48 -8.84 13.49
CA ARG A 216 -2.45 -9.74 14.13
C ARG A 216 -3.69 -9.93 13.26
N LEU A 217 -4.02 -11.18 12.94
CA LEU A 217 -5.14 -11.53 12.05
C LEU A 217 -6.52 -11.16 12.61
N ASP A 218 -6.66 -11.16 13.93
CA ASP A 218 -7.87 -10.73 14.60
C ASP A 218 -7.52 -10.23 16.02
N ARG A 219 -8.44 -9.48 16.64
CA ARG A 219 -8.22 -8.87 17.97
C ARG A 219 -8.09 -9.90 19.09
N LEU A 220 -8.64 -11.10 18.92
CA LEU A 220 -8.76 -12.12 19.95
C LEU A 220 -7.67 -13.21 19.84
N SER A 221 -6.99 -13.28 18.69
CA SER A 221 -5.98 -14.27 18.38
C SER A 221 -4.58 -13.71 18.56
N ALA A 222 -3.72 -14.56 19.12
CA ALA A 222 -2.28 -14.31 19.15
C ALA A 222 -1.62 -14.62 17.79
N LYS A 223 -2.35 -15.19 16.82
CA LYS A 223 -1.79 -15.57 15.52
C LYS A 223 -1.44 -14.33 14.72
N ARG A 224 -0.18 -14.27 14.32
CA ARG A 224 0.35 -13.25 13.43
C ARG A 224 0.63 -13.81 12.05
N THR A 225 0.55 -12.97 11.04
CA THR A 225 0.98 -13.26 9.68
C THR A 225 1.75 -12.07 9.14
N HIS A 226 2.77 -12.30 8.32
CA HIS A 226 3.54 -11.21 7.72
C HIS A 226 2.82 -10.61 6.51
N LEU A 227 2.88 -9.29 6.33
CA LEU A 227 2.53 -8.61 5.08
C LEU A 227 3.75 -8.58 4.18
N LEU A 228 3.81 -9.45 3.18
CA LEU A 228 4.96 -9.52 2.26
C LEU A 228 4.52 -9.48 0.80
N THR A 229 3.40 -10.13 0.50
CA THR A 229 2.93 -10.35 -0.86
C THR A 229 1.58 -9.68 -1.11
N THR A 230 1.17 -9.67 -2.38
CA THR A 230 -0.15 -9.18 -2.76
C THR A 230 -1.30 -9.99 -2.15
N ALA A 231 -1.12 -11.30 -1.95
CA ALA A 231 -2.10 -12.13 -1.25
C ALA A 231 -2.21 -11.75 0.24
N ASP A 232 -1.08 -11.41 0.88
CA ASP A 232 -1.09 -10.97 2.27
C ASP A 232 -1.76 -9.59 2.41
N LYS A 233 -1.55 -8.66 1.47
CA LYS A 233 -2.25 -7.37 1.43
C LYS A 233 -3.75 -7.54 1.17
N LEU A 234 -4.17 -8.45 0.29
CA LEU A 234 -5.60 -8.72 0.08
C LEU A 234 -6.26 -9.28 1.34
N LEU A 235 -5.61 -10.24 2.01
CA LEU A 235 -6.11 -10.76 3.27
C LEU A 235 -6.22 -9.65 4.33
N ALA A 236 -5.24 -8.74 4.39
CA ALA A 236 -5.27 -7.60 5.30
C ALA A 236 -6.37 -6.60 4.97
N GLN A 237 -6.62 -6.31 3.68
CA GLN A 237 -7.76 -5.54 3.22
C GLN A 237 -9.05 -6.19 3.70
N ASP A 238 -9.33 -7.45 3.36
CA ASP A 238 -10.57 -8.14 3.72
C ASP A 238 -10.84 -8.10 5.24
N LYS A 239 -9.79 -8.25 6.03
CA LYS A 239 -9.85 -8.20 7.50
C LYS A 239 -10.09 -6.78 8.01
N MET A 240 -9.52 -5.77 7.35
CA MET A 240 -9.82 -4.37 7.62
C MET A 240 -11.29 -4.07 7.34
N MET A 241 -11.79 -4.46 6.17
CA MET A 241 -13.18 -4.29 5.77
C MET A 241 -14.14 -4.94 6.78
N LEU A 242 -13.80 -6.13 7.27
CA LEU A 242 -14.67 -6.91 8.16
C LEU A 242 -14.68 -6.44 9.62
N TYR A 243 -13.52 -6.02 10.15
CA TYR A 243 -13.36 -5.79 11.60
C TYR A 243 -13.11 -4.34 12.00
N CYS A 244 -12.70 -3.51 11.05
CA CYS A 244 -12.19 -2.16 11.34
C CYS A 244 -13.18 -1.10 10.88
N PHE A 245 -13.88 -1.38 9.80
CA PHE A 245 -14.96 -0.56 9.29
C PHE A 245 -16.29 -0.96 9.95
N ASP A 246 -17.09 0.05 10.31
CA ASP A 246 -18.37 -0.17 10.98
C ASP A 246 -19.29 -1.00 10.08
N ILE A 247 -19.59 -2.21 10.54
CA ILE A 247 -20.50 -3.19 9.93
C ILE A 247 -21.98 -2.77 10.01
N GLY A 248 -22.26 -1.49 10.28
CA GLY A 248 -23.59 -0.94 10.09
C GLY A 248 -24.10 -1.37 8.72
N PHE A 249 -25.23 -2.09 8.71
CA PHE A 249 -25.94 -2.50 7.49
C PHE A 249 -26.44 -1.24 6.78
N SER A 250 -25.51 -0.55 6.12
CA SER A 250 -25.79 0.58 5.26
C SER A 250 -26.40 -0.01 4.00
N SER A 251 -27.62 0.44 3.71
CA SER A 251 -28.27 0.19 2.43
C SER A 251 -28.30 1.52 1.69
N PRO A 252 -27.61 1.64 0.54
CA PRO A 252 -26.84 0.61 -0.16
C PRO A 252 -25.51 0.24 0.52
N GLU A 253 -24.93 -0.92 0.14
CA GLU A 253 -23.60 -1.36 0.59
C GLU A 253 -22.53 -0.30 0.27
N PRO A 254 -21.55 -0.05 1.16
CA PRO A 254 -20.47 0.87 0.90
C PRO A 254 -19.64 0.45 -0.32
N LEU A 255 -19.18 1.43 -1.11
CA LEU A 255 -18.20 1.15 -2.16
C LEU A 255 -16.80 1.02 -1.58
N THR A 256 -16.09 0.00 -2.05
CA THR A 256 -14.71 -0.25 -1.66
C THR A 256 -13.74 0.39 -2.64
N VAL A 257 -12.77 1.15 -2.12
CA VAL A 257 -11.71 1.78 -2.92
C VAL A 257 -10.37 1.29 -2.40
N TYR A 258 -9.48 0.88 -3.30
CA TYR A 258 -8.08 0.60 -2.96
C TYR A 258 -7.16 1.50 -3.78
N ILE A 259 -6.16 2.09 -3.12
CA ILE A 259 -5.14 2.93 -3.76
C ILE A 259 -3.76 2.37 -3.45
N GLY A 260 -2.98 2.06 -4.48
CA GLY A 260 -1.63 1.48 -4.38
C GLY A 260 -0.79 1.77 -5.62
N ASP A 261 0.52 1.54 -5.56
CA ASP A 261 1.46 1.83 -6.66
C ASP A 261 2.29 0.62 -7.11
N SER A 262 2.26 -0.47 -6.35
CA SER A 262 3.23 -1.55 -6.47
C SER A 262 2.60 -2.89 -6.87
N PRO A 263 3.42 -3.88 -7.30
CA PRO A 263 2.96 -5.25 -7.52
C PRO A 263 2.25 -5.88 -6.33
N THR A 264 2.62 -5.48 -5.10
CA THR A 264 1.97 -5.97 -3.88
C THR A 264 0.53 -5.48 -3.74
N ASP A 265 0.11 -4.50 -4.54
CA ASP A 265 -1.23 -3.94 -4.53
C ASP A 265 -2.16 -4.56 -5.59
N LEU A 266 -1.64 -5.45 -6.45
CA LEU A 266 -2.39 -5.98 -7.59
C LEU A 266 -3.70 -6.66 -7.16
N SER A 267 -3.65 -7.64 -6.27
CA SER A 267 -4.86 -8.36 -5.83
C SER A 267 -5.82 -7.42 -5.08
N PRO A 268 -5.35 -6.58 -4.13
CA PRO A 268 -6.21 -5.57 -3.50
C PRO A 268 -6.93 -4.63 -4.47
N LEU A 269 -6.20 -4.05 -5.44
CA LEU A 269 -6.73 -3.17 -6.48
C LEU A 269 -7.85 -3.83 -7.27
N LEU A 270 -7.66 -5.10 -7.63
CA LEU A 270 -8.63 -5.87 -8.42
C LEU A 270 -9.83 -6.36 -7.61
N ASN A 271 -9.69 -6.45 -6.29
CA ASN A 271 -10.76 -6.88 -5.39
C ASN A 271 -11.56 -5.72 -4.80
N ALA A 272 -11.11 -4.47 -4.91
CA ALA A 272 -11.92 -3.28 -4.65
C ALA A 272 -12.94 -3.00 -5.78
N ASP A 273 -14.03 -2.29 -5.48
CA ASP A 273 -14.98 -1.83 -6.50
C ASP A 273 -14.35 -0.77 -7.41
N ILE A 274 -13.46 0.04 -6.84
CA ILE A 274 -12.64 1.03 -7.53
C ILE A 274 -11.18 0.78 -7.15
N GLY A 275 -10.37 0.28 -8.09
CA GLY A 275 -8.92 0.21 -7.94
C GLY A 275 -8.25 1.44 -8.58
N ILE A 276 -7.43 2.16 -7.81
CA ILE A 276 -6.72 3.35 -8.26
C ILE A 276 -5.22 3.14 -8.12
N ILE A 277 -4.50 3.27 -9.23
CA ILE A 277 -3.05 3.20 -9.27
C ILE A 277 -2.50 4.59 -8.98
N MET A 278 -1.68 4.69 -7.93
CA MET A 278 -0.86 5.87 -7.73
C MET A 278 0.36 5.76 -8.64
N ASN A 279 0.47 6.64 -9.64
CA ASN A 279 1.58 6.62 -10.56
C ASN A 279 2.88 6.93 -9.82
N SER A 280 3.84 6.02 -9.96
CA SER A 280 5.22 6.24 -9.55
C SER A 280 6.11 6.48 -10.77
N THR A 281 7.15 7.29 -10.60
CA THR A 281 8.09 7.61 -11.67
C THR A 281 9.12 6.51 -11.92
N SER A 282 9.09 5.40 -11.18
CA SER A 282 10.11 4.34 -11.25
C SER A 282 9.67 3.20 -12.17
N SER A 283 10.40 3.02 -13.27
CA SER A 283 10.30 1.86 -14.16
C SER A 283 11.21 0.73 -13.67
N THR A 284 10.77 -0.05 -12.68
CA THR A 284 11.47 -1.28 -12.27
C THR A 284 10.94 -2.50 -13.02
N PRO A 285 11.79 -3.52 -13.29
CA PRO A 285 11.32 -4.83 -13.74
C PRO A 285 10.28 -5.37 -12.75
N GLY A 286 9.21 -5.97 -13.27
CA GLY A 286 8.09 -6.42 -12.43
C GLY A 286 7.15 -5.31 -11.97
N SER A 287 7.30 -4.06 -12.46
CA SER A 287 6.39 -2.95 -12.12
C SER A 287 4.90 -3.30 -12.31
N LEU A 288 4.06 -2.66 -11.50
CA LEU A 288 2.61 -2.83 -11.51
C LEU A 288 2.01 -2.59 -12.91
N ASN A 289 2.47 -1.55 -13.62
CA ASN A 289 2.00 -1.28 -14.99
C ASN A 289 2.30 -2.44 -15.95
N GLY A 290 3.50 -3.01 -15.88
CA GLY A 290 3.85 -4.18 -16.70
C GLY A 290 3.00 -5.42 -16.36
N LEU A 291 2.62 -5.61 -15.08
CA LEU A 291 1.72 -6.68 -14.64
C LEU A 291 0.30 -6.48 -15.18
N ILE A 292 -0.21 -5.26 -15.07
CA ILE A 292 -1.54 -4.87 -15.55
C ILE A 292 -1.68 -5.11 -17.06
N ASP A 293 -0.68 -4.69 -17.83
CA ASP A 293 -0.65 -4.89 -19.29
C ASP A 293 -0.69 -6.38 -19.65
N ARG A 294 0.10 -7.22 -18.96
CA ARG A 294 0.10 -8.68 -19.17
C ARG A 294 -1.23 -9.33 -18.81
N CYS A 295 -1.86 -8.85 -17.74
CA CYS A 295 -3.18 -9.31 -17.33
C CYS A 295 -4.32 -8.82 -18.25
N GLY A 296 -4.05 -7.90 -19.19
CA GLY A 296 -5.04 -7.37 -20.12
C GLY A 296 -6.00 -6.37 -19.48
N TYR A 297 -5.58 -5.69 -18.41
CA TYR A 297 -6.32 -4.58 -17.81
C TYR A 297 -6.03 -3.29 -18.57
N ARG A 298 -7.04 -2.42 -18.65
CA ARG A 298 -6.88 -1.06 -19.13
C ARG A 298 -6.79 -0.11 -17.94
N VAL A 299 -5.87 0.84 -18.00
CA VAL A 299 -5.78 1.92 -17.03
C VAL A 299 -6.31 3.21 -17.66
N LEU A 300 -7.15 3.92 -16.93
CA LEU A 300 -7.69 5.22 -17.32
C LEU A 300 -7.27 6.29 -16.31
N PRO A 301 -6.98 7.53 -16.73
CA PRO A 301 -6.84 8.61 -15.76
C PRO A 301 -8.16 8.79 -15.01
N VAL A 302 -8.10 9.16 -13.72
CA VAL A 302 -9.30 9.34 -12.88
C VAL A 302 -10.30 10.34 -13.47
N SER A 303 -9.85 11.33 -14.24
CA SER A 303 -10.70 12.29 -14.96
C SER A 303 -11.65 11.62 -15.97
N GLU A 304 -11.34 10.40 -16.40
CA GLU A 304 -12.13 9.60 -17.33
C GLU A 304 -12.94 8.49 -16.60
N TYR A 305 -13.20 8.61 -15.30
CA TYR A 305 -13.88 7.56 -14.52
C TYR A 305 -15.24 7.11 -15.09
N LYS A 306 -15.94 7.98 -15.84
CA LYS A 306 -17.20 7.61 -16.53
C LYS A 306 -17.00 6.56 -17.61
N GLU A 307 -15.78 6.44 -18.11
CA GLU A 307 -15.36 5.46 -19.12
C GLU A 307 -14.90 4.13 -18.51
N LEU A 308 -14.94 4.01 -17.18
CA LEU A 308 -14.64 2.76 -16.46
C LEU A 308 -15.54 1.61 -16.94
N TYR A 309 -16.76 1.90 -17.41
CA TYR A 309 -17.60 0.89 -18.04
C TYR A 309 -18.51 1.45 -19.12
N ARG A 310 -18.31 0.95 -20.34
CA ARG A 310 -19.29 1.03 -21.42
C ARG A 310 -19.76 -0.38 -21.75
N LYS A 311 -21.05 -0.62 -21.54
CA LYS A 311 -21.71 -1.89 -21.90
C LYS A 311 -21.46 -2.21 -23.39
N GLY A 312 -21.10 -3.46 -23.69
CA GLY A 312 -20.75 -3.92 -25.04
C GLY A 312 -19.31 -3.65 -25.50
N GLU A 313 -18.61 -2.64 -24.95
CA GLU A 313 -17.21 -2.35 -25.30
C GLU A 313 -16.23 -2.95 -24.28
N ASN A 314 -16.50 -2.74 -22.98
CA ASN A 314 -15.55 -3.05 -21.92
C ASN A 314 -15.86 -4.36 -21.17
N GLU A 315 -16.82 -5.17 -21.64
CA GLU A 315 -17.26 -6.37 -20.91
C GLU A 315 -16.17 -7.42 -20.71
N LYS A 316 -15.13 -7.42 -21.56
CA LYS A 316 -14.01 -8.37 -21.50
C LYS A 316 -12.72 -7.78 -20.93
N VAL A 317 -12.71 -6.49 -20.57
CA VAL A 317 -11.51 -5.78 -20.13
C VAL A 317 -11.74 -5.28 -18.71
N GLY A 318 -10.86 -5.67 -17.79
CA GLY A 318 -10.88 -5.10 -16.44
C GLY A 318 -10.29 -3.69 -16.50
N ILE A 319 -10.88 -2.74 -15.78
CA ILE A 319 -10.44 -1.34 -15.82
C ILE A 319 -10.02 -0.88 -14.43
N LEU A 320 -8.84 -0.27 -14.37
CA LEU A 320 -8.29 0.44 -13.21
C LEU A 320 -8.21 1.93 -13.53
N LEU A 321 -8.23 2.75 -12.48
CA LEU A 321 -7.96 4.19 -12.62
C LEU A 321 -6.52 4.49 -12.26
N SER A 322 -6.00 5.64 -12.68
CA SER A 322 -4.70 6.14 -12.25
C SER A 322 -4.76 7.62 -11.88
N VAL A 323 -3.88 7.98 -10.93
CA VAL A 323 -3.65 9.35 -10.46
C VAL A 323 -2.18 9.59 -10.19
N ASN A 324 -1.74 10.85 -10.22
CA ASN A 324 -0.38 11.22 -9.82
C ASN A 324 -0.27 11.70 -8.37
N ASN A 325 -1.36 12.25 -7.84
CA ASN A 325 -1.48 12.75 -6.48
C ASN A 325 -2.93 12.63 -6.00
N PHE A 326 -3.18 12.92 -4.71
CA PHE A 326 -4.51 12.78 -4.14
C PHE A 326 -5.48 13.89 -4.56
N THR A 327 -4.98 15.06 -4.97
CA THR A 327 -5.80 16.17 -5.46
C THR A 327 -6.57 15.79 -6.72
N GLU A 328 -5.97 15.02 -7.63
CA GLU A 328 -6.66 14.52 -8.83
C GLU A 328 -7.91 13.70 -8.51
N ILE A 329 -7.92 12.95 -7.39
CA ILE A 329 -9.10 12.20 -6.95
C ILE A 329 -10.20 13.16 -6.52
N ILE A 330 -9.87 14.17 -5.72
CA ILE A 330 -10.82 15.17 -5.21
C ILE A 330 -11.42 15.95 -6.40
N ASP A 331 -10.55 16.46 -7.28
CA ASP A 331 -10.92 17.31 -8.41
C ASP A 331 -11.73 16.58 -9.47
N SER A 332 -11.55 15.26 -9.59
CA SER A 332 -12.33 14.45 -10.54
C SER A 332 -13.83 14.46 -10.26
N GLY A 333 -14.24 14.70 -9.00
CA GLY A 333 -15.63 14.58 -8.57
C GLY A 333 -16.17 13.14 -8.59
N MET A 334 -15.32 12.15 -8.86
CA MET A 334 -15.70 10.74 -9.08
C MET A 334 -16.47 10.15 -7.90
N LEU A 335 -16.00 10.40 -6.68
CA LEU A 335 -16.59 9.85 -5.46
C LEU A 335 -17.82 10.64 -4.99
N GLN A 336 -18.11 11.78 -5.62
CA GLN A 336 -19.28 12.62 -5.39
C GLN A 336 -20.37 12.39 -6.47
N ASP A 337 -20.05 11.65 -7.54
CA ASP A 337 -20.98 11.34 -8.62
C ASP A 337 -21.95 10.22 -8.21
N GLU A 338 -23.14 10.61 -7.74
CA GLU A 338 -24.19 9.68 -7.32
C GLU A 338 -24.81 8.87 -8.49
N GLU A 339 -24.66 9.34 -9.74
CA GLU A 339 -25.22 8.67 -10.91
C GLU A 339 -24.29 7.57 -11.46
N TRP A 340 -23.01 7.59 -11.07
CA TRP A 340 -22.04 6.62 -11.54
C TRP A 340 -22.14 5.29 -10.78
N ASP A 341 -22.20 4.16 -11.50
CA ASP A 341 -22.14 2.81 -10.91
C ASP A 341 -20.83 2.10 -11.28
N PRO A 342 -19.79 2.19 -10.43
CA PRO A 342 -18.52 1.50 -10.68
C PRO A 342 -18.62 -0.02 -10.57
N THR A 343 -19.66 -0.55 -9.91
CA THR A 343 -19.80 -1.99 -9.70
C THR A 343 -20.17 -2.74 -11.00
N ALA A 344 -20.75 -2.02 -11.97
CA ALA A 344 -21.15 -2.58 -13.26
C ALA A 344 -19.95 -3.11 -14.06
N ALA A 345 -18.84 -2.37 -14.06
CA ALA A 345 -17.59 -2.75 -14.75
C ALA A 345 -17.10 -4.12 -14.32
N LYS A 346 -16.96 -4.28 -12.99
CA LYS A 346 -16.39 -5.46 -12.37
C LYS A 346 -17.32 -6.67 -12.48
N LYS A 347 -18.64 -6.47 -12.33
CA LYS A 347 -19.65 -7.51 -12.54
C LYS A 347 -19.62 -8.03 -13.98
N ALA A 348 -19.53 -7.14 -14.96
CA ALA A 348 -19.43 -7.51 -16.37
C ALA A 348 -18.15 -8.29 -16.67
N TRP A 349 -17.00 -7.82 -16.19
CA TRP A 349 -15.71 -8.49 -16.39
C TRP A 349 -15.66 -9.89 -15.76
N LYS A 350 -16.11 -10.03 -14.50
CA LYS A 350 -16.19 -11.35 -13.82
C LYS A 350 -17.10 -12.32 -14.56
N LYS A 351 -18.22 -11.84 -15.10
CA LYS A 351 -19.14 -12.65 -15.89
C LYS A 351 -18.49 -13.13 -17.19
N ALA A 352 -17.84 -12.24 -17.95
CA ALA A 352 -17.16 -12.61 -19.19
C ALA A 352 -16.05 -13.65 -18.98
N GLY A 353 -15.36 -13.59 -17.83
CA GLY A 353 -14.36 -14.58 -17.44
C GLY A 353 -14.90 -15.97 -17.06
N SER A 354 -16.20 -16.07 -16.73
CA SER A 354 -16.86 -17.34 -16.39
C SER A 354 -17.54 -18.03 -17.58
N GLU A 355 -17.72 -17.30 -18.69
CA GLU A 355 -18.41 -17.77 -19.91
C GLU A 355 -17.44 -18.17 -21.04
N GLY A 356 -16.13 -17.99 -20.86
CA GLY A 356 -15.06 -18.42 -21.77
C GLY A 356 -14.17 -19.44 -21.11
#